data_AF-A0A6J5UNP5-F1
#
_entry.id   AF-A0A6J5UNP5-F1
#
_cell.length_a   1.000
_cell.length_b   1.000
_cell.length_c   1.000
_cell.angle_alpha   90.00
_cell.angle_beta   90.00
_cell.angle_gamma   90.00
#
_symmetry.space_group_name_H-M   'P 1'
#
loop_
_entity.id
_entity.type
_entity.pdbx_description
1 polymer ?
#
loop_
_entity_poly.entity_id
_entity_poly.type
_entity_poly.pdbx_seq_one_letter_code
_entity_poly.pdbx_strand_id
1 'polypeptide(L)'
;MYYDLLVLRSTFEKSHKEHKRQHPTLPHLLSSPLSLLLTSKTPRVHNNILGLSVLVFLGGVEVGFSQSEAYARNYISWADLKVDEQKVGLNFRNEFVNRSRVIVVDKNGGGDSLTVQGAVDMVPEQNTERVKIYILPGIYREKVLVPVSKPYISFIGNQNQTSDTVITWNNKASDKDDTGCELGTYKTASVAIEADYFCATGITFENSVVAVPGGYGMQAVALRVAGDKAMFYKVKVLGTQDTLLDETGSHYFYHSHIQGSVDFIFGRSRSLYQDCVLQSTATNAGAIAAHHRDSPYEDTGFSFMNCKIIGTGSILLGRAWGAYSRAVYSYCHFDDIITPSGWSDWNHPERQKGENFAFTGLWNLENTTAGAEEQQREEGGCHG
;
A
#
# COMPACT_ATOMS: atom_id res chain seq x y z
N MET A 1 -14.95 -1.26 -8.39
CA MET A 1 -13.99 -0.26 -7.88
C MET A 1 -14.50 0.60 -6.71
N TYR A 2 -15.45 1.55 -6.87
CA TYR A 2 -15.79 2.50 -5.79
C TYR A 2 -16.35 1.86 -4.50
N TYR A 3 -17.28 0.89 -4.63
CA TYR A 3 -17.90 0.22 -3.48
C TYR A 3 -16.91 -0.59 -2.61
N ASP A 4 -15.98 -1.34 -3.21
CA ASP A 4 -15.03 -2.16 -2.45
C ASP A 4 -13.87 -1.34 -1.85
N LEU A 5 -13.44 -0.29 -2.54
CA LEU A 5 -12.50 0.69 -1.98
C LEU A 5 -13.14 1.43 -0.80
N LEU A 6 -14.45 1.72 -0.87
CA LEU A 6 -15.23 2.21 0.27
C LEU A 6 -15.33 1.18 1.39
N VAL A 7 -15.36 -0.13 1.11
CA VAL A 7 -15.33 -1.16 2.17
C VAL A 7 -13.97 -1.19 2.86
N LEU A 8 -12.85 -1.16 2.12
CA LEU A 8 -11.50 -1.05 2.70
C LEU A 8 -11.37 0.25 3.53
N ARG A 9 -11.75 1.39 2.96
CA ARG A 9 -11.75 2.69 3.63
C ARG A 9 -12.66 2.71 4.85
N SER A 10 -13.91 2.26 4.73
CA SER A 10 -14.88 2.30 5.83
C SER A 10 -14.51 1.34 6.96
N THR A 11 -13.93 0.19 6.66
CA THR A 11 -13.40 -0.74 7.68
C THR A 11 -12.24 -0.07 8.43
N PHE A 12 -11.34 0.59 7.71
CA PHE A 12 -10.19 1.29 8.29
C PHE A 12 -10.59 2.56 9.09
N GLU A 13 -11.53 3.36 8.59
CA GLU A 13 -12.06 4.56 9.26
C GLU A 13 -12.92 4.21 10.49
N LYS A 14 -13.72 3.14 10.45
CA LYS A 14 -14.48 2.65 11.62
C LYS A 14 -13.53 2.24 12.74
N SER A 15 -12.45 1.53 12.42
CA SER A 15 -11.39 1.20 13.39
C SER A 15 -10.76 2.45 14.01
N HIS A 16 -10.57 3.53 13.24
CA HIS A 16 -10.05 4.80 13.77
C HIS A 16 -10.99 5.44 14.81
N LYS A 17 -12.29 5.49 14.48
CA LYS A 17 -13.31 6.11 15.35
C LYS A 17 -13.52 5.32 16.64
N GLU A 18 -13.45 4.00 16.60
CA GLU A 18 -13.53 3.15 17.79
C GLU A 18 -12.30 3.32 18.70
N HIS A 19 -11.09 3.43 18.12
CA HIS A 19 -9.87 3.70 18.90
C HIS A 19 -9.91 5.07 19.59
N LYS A 20 -10.46 6.11 18.96
CA LYS A 20 -10.63 7.42 19.61
C LYS A 20 -11.62 7.38 20.77
N ARG A 21 -12.60 6.47 20.75
CA ARG A 21 -13.55 6.28 21.87
C ARG A 21 -12.95 5.55 23.07
N GLN A 22 -11.91 4.74 22.88
CA GLN A 22 -11.26 3.97 23.96
C GLN A 22 -10.22 4.76 24.77
N HIS A 23 -9.76 5.92 24.26
CA HIS A 23 -8.91 6.87 25.02
C HIS A 23 -9.58 8.25 25.13
N PRO A 24 -10.62 8.39 25.97
CA PRO A 24 -11.26 9.66 26.17
C PRO A 24 -10.44 10.53 27.13
N THR A 25 -10.06 11.73 26.69
CA THR A 25 -9.94 12.86 27.60
C THR A 25 -11.37 13.21 28.08
N LEU A 26 -11.68 12.95 29.35
CA LEU A 26 -13.01 13.20 29.96
C LEU A 26 -13.15 14.65 30.46
N PRO A 27 -14.38 15.17 30.71
CA PRO A 27 -15.69 14.76 30.17
C PRO A 27 -16.61 15.92 29.74
N HIS A 28 -17.65 15.60 28.97
CA HIS A 28 -19.04 15.94 29.33
C HIS A 28 -20.01 14.85 28.82
N LEU A 29 -20.95 14.46 29.69
CA LEU A 29 -21.95 13.40 29.53
C LEU A 29 -23.15 13.82 28.65
N LEU A 30 -23.71 12.89 27.86
CA LEU A 30 -25.03 12.26 28.11
C LEU A 30 -25.57 11.41 26.93
N SER A 31 -26.06 10.22 27.30
CA SER A 31 -27.16 9.42 26.71
C SER A 31 -26.95 8.54 25.46
N SER A 32 -27.69 7.42 25.45
CA SER A 32 -27.44 6.11 24.82
C SER A 32 -28.48 5.78 23.70
N PRO A 33 -28.71 4.52 23.25
CA PRO A 33 -28.26 4.01 21.95
C PRO A 33 -29.42 3.53 21.02
N LEU A 34 -29.10 3.17 19.77
CA LEU A 34 -29.93 2.24 18.99
C LEU A 34 -29.07 1.32 18.12
N SER A 35 -29.23 0.02 18.32
CA SER A 35 -28.56 -1.08 17.62
C SER A 35 -29.24 -1.39 16.27
N LEU A 36 -28.47 -1.87 15.28
CA LEU A 36 -29.00 -2.67 14.19
C LEU A 36 -28.05 -3.85 13.89
N LEU A 37 -28.56 -5.07 14.07
CA LEU A 37 -27.93 -6.34 13.75
C LEU A 37 -28.21 -6.70 12.28
N LEU A 38 -27.21 -7.16 11.54
CA LEU A 38 -27.39 -7.98 10.34
C LEU A 38 -26.38 -9.14 10.38
N THR A 39 -26.90 -10.36 10.51
CA THR A 39 -26.15 -11.62 10.48
C THR A 39 -26.08 -12.16 9.05
N SER A 40 -24.92 -12.63 8.60
CA SER A 40 -24.81 -13.56 7.48
C SER A 40 -24.02 -14.80 7.90
N LYS A 41 -24.58 -15.97 7.56
CA LYS A 41 -24.15 -17.33 7.92
C LYS A 41 -22.80 -17.71 7.28
N THR A 42 -21.97 -18.44 8.02
CA THR A 42 -20.86 -19.26 7.48
C THR A 42 -21.06 -20.75 7.84
N PRO A 43 -20.61 -21.70 7.00
CA PRO A 43 -20.75 -23.13 7.26
C PRO A 43 -19.60 -23.70 8.11
N ARG A 44 -19.92 -24.71 8.94
CA ARG A 44 -18.99 -25.48 9.79
C ARG A 44 -18.26 -26.56 8.98
N VAL A 45 -16.96 -26.72 9.23
CA VAL A 45 -16.22 -27.98 9.02
C VAL A 45 -15.63 -28.41 10.36
N HIS A 46 -15.90 -29.66 10.78
CA HIS A 46 -15.39 -30.28 12.00
C HIS A 46 -14.05 -30.98 11.72
N ASN A 47 -13.13 -30.94 12.69
CA ASN A 47 -12.34 -32.12 13.10
C ASN A 47 -11.78 -31.90 14.52
N ASN A 48 -12.07 -32.86 15.40
CA ASN A 48 -11.81 -32.82 16.85
C ASN A 48 -10.57 -33.65 17.22
N ILE A 49 -9.73 -33.15 18.13
CA ILE A 49 -9.05 -33.98 19.17
C ILE A 49 -8.98 -33.14 20.47
N LEU A 50 -9.61 -33.62 21.55
CA LEU A 50 -9.71 -32.97 22.87
C LEU A 50 -8.77 -33.65 23.87
N GLY A 51 -7.91 -32.88 24.55
CA GLY A 51 -7.20 -33.30 25.76
C GLY A 51 -7.93 -32.79 27.01
N LEU A 52 -8.31 -33.71 27.90
CA LEU A 52 -9.07 -33.43 29.12
C LEU A 52 -8.12 -33.23 30.32
N SER A 53 -8.25 -32.12 31.05
CA SER A 53 -7.72 -32.01 32.41
C SER A 53 -8.87 -31.72 33.37
N VAL A 54 -9.03 -32.59 34.37
CA VAL A 54 -10.10 -32.53 35.37
C VAL A 54 -9.50 -32.03 36.68
N LEU A 55 -9.97 -30.89 37.16
CA LEU A 55 -9.78 -30.46 38.55
C LEU A 55 -11.15 -30.51 39.24
N VAL A 56 -11.26 -31.40 40.23
CA VAL A 56 -12.48 -31.64 41.00
C VAL A 56 -12.52 -30.65 42.16
N PHE A 57 -13.47 -29.72 42.12
CA PHE A 57 -13.96 -29.05 43.33
C PHE A 57 -15.38 -29.53 43.63
N LEU A 58 -15.64 -29.84 44.90
CA LEU A 58 -16.93 -30.28 45.42
C LEU A 58 -17.95 -29.15 45.29
N GLY A 59 -18.78 -29.21 44.24
CA GLY A 59 -19.96 -28.37 44.07
C GLY A 59 -19.91 -27.50 42.83
N GLY A 60 -20.47 -28.03 41.73
CA GLY A 60 -20.70 -27.29 40.48
C GLY A 60 -19.53 -27.38 39.49
N VAL A 61 -19.73 -28.11 38.40
CA VAL A 61 -18.81 -28.12 37.26
C VAL A 61 -19.18 -26.95 36.34
N GLU A 62 -18.46 -25.84 36.44
CA GLU A 62 -18.40 -24.87 35.33
C GLU A 62 -17.28 -25.32 34.38
N VAL A 63 -17.68 -25.83 33.21
CA VAL A 63 -16.75 -26.10 32.11
C VAL A 63 -16.46 -24.77 31.42
N GLY A 64 -15.42 -24.08 31.88
CA GLY A 64 -14.88 -22.90 31.20
C GLY A 64 -14.10 -23.32 29.95
N PHE A 65 -14.68 -23.10 28.77
CA PHE A 65 -13.94 -23.18 27.52
C PHE A 65 -13.15 -21.88 27.32
N SER A 66 -11.83 -21.91 27.54
CA SER A 66 -10.93 -20.87 27.04
C SER A 66 -10.26 -21.37 25.77
N GLN A 67 -10.95 -21.26 24.64
CA GLN A 67 -10.30 -21.27 23.33
C GLN A 67 -10.09 -19.83 22.88
N SER A 68 -8.84 -19.45 22.67
CA SER A 68 -8.54 -18.32 21.81
C SER A 68 -7.64 -18.81 20.69
N GLU A 69 -8.24 -19.47 19.71
CA GLU A 69 -7.62 -19.65 18.40
C GLU A 69 -7.57 -18.26 17.75
N ALA A 70 -6.37 -17.69 17.65
CA ALA A 70 -6.14 -16.42 16.99
C ALA A 70 -6.19 -16.66 15.47
N TYR A 71 -7.40 -16.74 14.92
CA TYR A 71 -7.57 -16.75 13.47
C TYR A 71 -7.00 -15.46 12.87
N ALA A 72 -6.25 -15.60 11.78
CA ALA A 72 -5.79 -14.50 10.97
C ALA A 72 -6.96 -13.55 10.66
N ARG A 73 -6.82 -12.28 11.03
CA ARG A 73 -7.87 -11.30 10.77
C ARG A 73 -7.86 -10.98 9.27
N ASN A 74 -9.01 -11.16 8.61
CA ASN A 74 -9.19 -10.83 7.20
C ASN A 74 -9.31 -9.30 6.95
N TYR A 75 -8.76 -8.48 7.84
CA TYR A 75 -8.76 -7.02 7.73
C TYR A 75 -7.52 -6.42 8.39
N ILE A 76 -7.09 -5.26 7.90
CA ILE A 76 -6.04 -4.43 8.49
C ILE A 76 -6.69 -3.37 9.40
N SER A 77 -6.07 -3.14 10.54
CA SER A 77 -6.47 -2.17 11.56
C SER A 77 -5.33 -1.21 11.91
N TRP A 78 -5.64 -0.12 12.60
CA TRP A 78 -4.61 0.80 13.10
C TRP A 78 -3.64 0.15 14.08
N ALA A 79 -4.02 -0.94 14.73
CA ALA A 79 -3.13 -1.67 15.63
C ALA A 79 -2.01 -2.39 14.86
N ASP A 80 -2.22 -2.72 13.59
CA ASP A 80 -1.20 -3.37 12.74
C ASP A 80 -0.08 -2.39 12.34
N LEU A 81 -0.35 -1.08 12.38
CA LEU A 81 0.58 0.01 12.04
C LEU A 81 1.23 0.68 13.26
N LYS A 82 1.09 0.10 14.45
CA LYS A 82 1.60 0.67 15.70
C LYS A 82 2.42 -0.33 16.49
N VAL A 83 3.49 0.18 17.10
CA VAL A 83 4.30 -0.52 18.10
C VAL A 83 4.25 0.30 19.39
N ASP A 84 4.21 -0.38 20.53
CA ASP A 84 4.30 0.24 21.85
C ASP A 84 5.80 0.43 22.18
N GLU A 85 6.36 1.59 21.80
CA GLU A 85 7.80 1.87 21.91
C GLU A 85 8.32 1.77 23.35
N GLN A 86 7.49 2.09 24.35
CA GLN A 86 7.84 1.96 25.76
C GLN A 86 8.05 0.49 26.16
N LYS A 87 7.29 -0.44 25.56
CA LYS A 87 7.48 -1.88 25.78
C LYS A 87 8.64 -2.46 24.97
N VAL A 88 8.95 -1.88 23.80
CA VAL A 88 10.13 -2.28 23.01
C VAL A 88 11.42 -2.00 23.79
N GLY A 89 11.52 -0.86 24.48
CA GLY A 89 12.68 -0.54 25.32
C GLY A 89 12.81 -1.35 26.62
N LEU A 90 11.72 -2.00 27.07
CA LEU A 90 11.68 -2.77 28.33
C LEU A 90 11.78 -4.29 28.11
N ASN A 91 11.67 -4.78 26.88
CA ASN A 91 11.63 -6.21 26.55
C ASN A 91 12.99 -6.84 26.20
N PHE A 92 14.05 -6.52 26.96
CA PHE A 92 15.25 -7.37 27.02
C PHE A 92 15.07 -8.60 27.92
N ARG A 93 13.93 -8.75 28.60
CA ARG A 93 13.62 -9.91 29.44
C ARG A 93 12.13 -10.22 29.40
N ASN A 94 11.80 -11.38 28.82
CA ASN A 94 10.59 -12.18 29.03
C ASN A 94 9.32 -11.41 29.45
N GLU A 95 8.37 -11.22 28.53
CA GLU A 95 6.97 -11.48 28.86
C GLU A 95 6.07 -11.66 27.62
N PHE A 96 5.38 -12.80 27.61
CA PHE A 96 4.26 -13.13 26.75
C PHE A 96 3.04 -12.27 27.11
N VAL A 97 3.01 -11.00 26.73
CA VAL A 97 1.78 -10.20 26.82
C VAL A 97 1.57 -9.34 25.56
N ASN A 98 0.55 -9.77 24.81
CA ASN A 98 -0.13 -9.16 23.66
C ASN A 98 0.36 -9.61 22.26
N ARG A 99 -0.59 -10.20 21.51
CA ARG A 99 -0.40 -11.13 20.37
C ARG A 99 -0.01 -10.46 19.03
N SER A 100 1.05 -9.67 19.04
CA SER A 100 1.77 -9.29 17.82
C SER A 100 3.25 -9.40 18.11
N ARG A 101 3.94 -10.35 17.47
CA ARG A 101 5.41 -10.50 17.58
C ARG A 101 6.05 -9.25 16.99
N VAL A 102 6.87 -8.55 17.78
CA VAL A 102 7.68 -7.42 17.32
C VAL A 102 9.09 -7.92 17.07
N ILE A 103 9.66 -7.59 15.91
CA ILE A 103 11.06 -7.83 15.54
C ILE A 103 11.68 -6.46 15.31
N VAL A 104 12.74 -6.12 16.04
CA VAL A 104 13.42 -4.83 15.93
C VAL A 104 14.58 -4.94 14.95
N VAL A 105 14.63 -4.03 13.99
CA VAL A 105 15.76 -3.88 13.07
C VAL A 105 16.59 -2.69 13.50
N ASP A 106 17.84 -2.91 13.85
CA ASP A 106 18.81 -1.87 14.16
C ASP A 106 20.11 -2.15 13.42
N LYS A 107 20.45 -1.30 12.46
CA LYS A 107 21.70 -1.42 11.69
C LYS A 107 22.96 -1.25 12.54
N ASN A 108 22.85 -0.74 13.77
CA ASN A 108 23.95 -0.57 14.70
C ASN A 108 24.07 -1.73 15.72
N GLY A 109 23.19 -2.74 15.65
CA GLY A 109 23.31 -3.98 16.41
C GLY A 109 22.56 -4.03 17.75
N GLY A 110 21.70 -3.07 18.07
CA GLY A 110 20.87 -3.07 19.28
C GLY A 110 19.50 -3.76 19.15
N GLY A 111 19.17 -4.31 17.98
CA GLY A 111 17.90 -4.98 17.66
C GLY A 111 18.05 -6.48 17.43
N ASP A 112 16.96 -7.13 17.05
CA ASP A 112 16.92 -8.55 16.71
C ASP A 112 17.65 -8.85 15.38
N SER A 113 17.61 -7.91 14.43
CA SER A 113 18.25 -8.02 13.12
C SER A 113 19.03 -6.75 12.74
N LEU A 114 20.15 -6.94 12.04
CA LEU A 114 20.92 -5.83 11.44
C LEU A 114 20.32 -5.31 10.13
N THR A 115 19.58 -6.18 9.42
CA THR A 115 19.03 -5.92 8.09
C THR A 115 17.51 -6.11 8.09
N VAL A 116 16.83 -5.45 7.14
CA VAL A 116 15.39 -5.59 6.98
C VAL A 116 15.04 -6.97 6.43
N GLN A 117 15.78 -7.47 5.44
CA GLN A 117 15.60 -8.82 4.92
C GLN A 117 15.79 -9.87 6.02
N GLY A 118 16.81 -9.71 6.89
CA GLY A 118 17.04 -10.63 8.00
C GLY A 118 15.86 -10.72 8.97
N ALA A 119 15.15 -9.61 9.21
CA ALA A 119 13.92 -9.62 10.01
C ALA A 119 12.74 -10.28 9.29
N VAL A 120 12.63 -10.13 7.97
CA VAL A 120 11.65 -10.87 7.16
C VAL A 120 11.93 -12.37 7.21
N ASP A 121 13.21 -12.76 7.19
CA ASP A 121 13.63 -14.17 7.24
C ASP A 121 13.26 -14.83 8.57
N MET A 122 13.22 -14.08 9.67
CA MET A 122 12.79 -14.55 10.99
C MET A 122 11.28 -14.81 11.13
N VAL A 123 10.46 -14.32 10.20
CA VAL A 123 9.02 -14.62 10.14
C VAL A 123 8.83 -16.03 9.59
N PRO A 124 8.03 -16.90 10.24
CA PRO A 124 7.82 -18.26 9.77
C PRO A 124 7.11 -18.29 8.43
N GLU A 125 7.38 -19.33 7.64
CA GLU A 125 6.58 -19.65 6.46
C GLU A 125 5.12 -19.93 6.84
N GLN A 126 4.21 -19.65 5.92
CA GLN A 126 2.75 -19.78 6.09
C GLN A 126 2.23 -19.03 7.33
N ASN A 127 2.81 -17.87 7.60
CA ASN A 127 2.46 -17.04 8.75
C ASN A 127 0.95 -16.73 8.77
N THR A 128 0.31 -16.88 9.93
CA THR A 128 -1.13 -16.59 10.10
C THR A 128 -1.41 -15.46 11.08
N GLU A 129 -0.37 -14.92 11.73
CA GLU A 129 -0.50 -13.88 12.74
C GLU A 129 0.26 -12.61 12.34
N ARG A 130 -0.19 -11.45 12.82
CA ARG A 130 0.49 -10.17 12.55
C ARG A 130 1.89 -10.17 13.17
N VAL A 131 2.93 -10.09 12.33
CA VAL A 131 4.31 -9.83 12.76
C VAL A 131 4.71 -8.41 12.39
N LYS A 132 5.18 -7.65 13.38
CA LYS A 132 5.56 -6.25 13.25
C LYS A 132 7.07 -6.14 13.24
N ILE A 133 7.63 -5.70 12.13
CA ILE A 133 9.04 -5.41 11.98
C ILE A 133 9.22 -3.90 12.22
N TYR A 134 9.75 -3.55 13.39
CA TYR A 134 10.02 -2.18 13.80
C TYR A 134 11.43 -1.78 13.36
N ILE A 135 11.52 -0.88 12.39
CA ILE A 135 12.77 -0.53 11.72
C ILE A 135 13.24 0.83 12.27
N LEU A 136 14.33 0.81 13.02
CA LEU A 136 14.90 2.02 13.61
C LEU A 136 15.44 2.97 12.52
N PRO A 137 15.63 4.26 12.85
CA PRO A 137 16.27 5.22 11.95
C PRO A 137 17.59 4.72 11.37
N GLY A 138 17.74 4.84 10.05
CA GLY A 138 18.91 4.41 9.32
C GLY A 138 18.66 4.30 7.82
N ILE A 139 19.75 4.33 7.06
CA ILE A 139 19.77 3.97 5.64
C ILE A 139 20.19 2.51 5.52
N TYR A 140 19.27 1.69 5.02
CA TYR A 140 19.41 0.24 4.78
C TYR A 140 19.62 0.02 3.29
N ARG A 141 20.87 -0.26 2.90
CA ARG A 141 21.26 -0.48 1.50
C ARG A 141 21.19 -1.96 1.16
N GLU A 142 20.00 -2.42 0.86
CA GLU A 142 19.70 -3.83 0.63
C GLU A 142 18.47 -3.97 -0.27
N LYS A 143 18.36 -5.12 -0.94
CA LYS A 143 17.10 -5.53 -1.56
C LYS A 143 16.28 -6.30 -0.55
N VAL A 144 14.98 -6.05 -0.50
CA VAL A 144 14.05 -6.74 0.40
C VAL A 144 12.96 -7.43 -0.40
N LEU A 145 12.74 -8.71 -0.16
CA LEU A 145 11.62 -9.49 -0.65
C LEU A 145 10.80 -9.96 0.55
N VAL A 146 9.52 -9.57 0.58
CA VAL A 146 8.52 -10.12 1.49
C VAL A 146 7.71 -11.16 0.71
N PRO A 147 8.04 -12.46 0.82
CA PRO A 147 7.52 -13.49 -0.06
C PRO A 147 6.04 -13.80 0.21
N VAL A 148 5.33 -14.30 -0.79
CA VAL A 148 3.91 -14.70 -0.71
C VAL A 148 3.60 -15.64 0.45
N SER A 149 4.57 -16.45 0.85
CA SER A 149 4.46 -17.41 1.94
C SER A 149 4.45 -16.77 3.34
N LYS A 150 4.70 -15.47 3.47
CA LYS A 150 4.77 -14.76 4.75
C LYS A 150 3.77 -13.60 4.83
N PRO A 151 2.44 -13.86 4.76
CA PRO A 151 1.43 -12.82 4.87
C PRO A 151 1.40 -12.21 6.28
N TYR A 152 0.65 -11.12 6.45
CA TYR A 152 0.48 -10.42 7.73
C TYR A 152 1.78 -9.83 8.33
N ILE A 153 2.72 -9.37 7.49
CA ILE A 153 3.88 -8.60 7.94
C ILE A 153 3.55 -7.10 7.96
N SER A 154 4.04 -6.37 8.96
CA SER A 154 3.99 -4.91 9.00
C SER A 154 5.37 -4.31 9.19
N PHE A 155 5.78 -3.41 8.30
CA PHE A 155 6.97 -2.60 8.45
C PHE A 155 6.61 -1.28 9.13
N ILE A 156 7.28 -0.94 10.23
CA ILE A 156 6.93 0.20 11.07
C ILE A 156 8.19 1.01 11.35
N GLY A 157 8.22 2.26 10.90
CA GLY A 157 9.19 3.27 11.28
C GLY A 157 8.51 4.48 11.95
N ASN A 158 9.23 5.58 12.09
CA ASN A 158 8.69 6.79 12.71
C ASN A 158 7.84 7.61 11.71
N GLN A 159 6.53 7.65 11.93
CA GLN A 159 5.57 8.36 11.07
C GLN A 159 5.77 9.87 11.01
N ASN A 160 6.45 10.46 11.99
CA ASN A 160 6.75 11.90 12.02
C ASN A 160 8.08 12.21 11.32
N GLN A 161 8.88 11.19 11.02
CA GLN A 161 10.22 11.30 10.45
C GLN A 161 10.43 10.21 9.38
N THR A 162 9.52 10.10 8.42
CA THR A 162 9.55 9.04 7.37
C THR A 162 10.87 9.00 6.59
N SER A 163 11.61 10.11 6.52
CA SER A 163 12.92 10.20 5.85
C SER A 163 14.10 9.66 6.67
N ASP A 164 13.90 9.36 7.95
CA ASP A 164 14.97 8.86 8.82
C ASP A 164 15.18 7.35 8.65
N THR A 165 14.17 6.61 8.19
CA THR A 165 14.23 5.18 7.90
C THR A 165 14.07 4.94 6.39
N VAL A 166 15.17 4.61 5.70
CA VAL A 166 15.23 4.47 4.24
C VAL A 166 15.70 3.08 3.86
N ILE A 167 14.92 2.35 3.06
CA ILE A 167 15.34 1.11 2.40
C ILE A 167 15.61 1.44 0.94
N THR A 168 16.83 1.20 0.47
CA THR A 168 17.29 1.72 -0.82
C THR A 168 18.19 0.76 -1.58
N TRP A 169 17.99 0.72 -2.90
CA TRP A 169 18.85 0.04 -3.86
C TRP A 169 19.00 0.90 -5.13
N ASN A 170 19.73 0.40 -6.12
CA ASN A 170 20.09 1.20 -7.31
C ASN A 170 20.16 0.38 -8.60
N ASN A 171 19.33 -0.65 -8.75
CA ASN A 171 19.24 -1.39 -10.01
C ASN A 171 18.36 -0.66 -11.04
N LYS A 172 18.78 -0.69 -12.31
CA LYS A 172 17.96 -0.34 -13.48
C LYS A 172 17.80 -1.51 -14.44
N ALA A 173 16.80 -1.46 -15.31
CA ALA A 173 16.42 -2.59 -16.16
C ALA A 173 17.55 -3.13 -17.04
N SER A 174 18.44 -2.27 -17.54
CA SER A 174 19.59 -2.68 -18.37
C SER A 174 20.76 -3.28 -17.57
N ASP A 175 20.75 -3.20 -16.24
CA ASP A 175 21.78 -3.85 -15.43
C ASP A 175 21.74 -5.36 -15.65
N LYS A 176 22.87 -6.02 -15.46
CA LYS A 176 22.99 -7.47 -15.67
C LYS A 176 22.93 -8.21 -14.33
N ASP A 177 22.25 -9.35 -14.32
CA ASP A 177 22.40 -10.33 -13.23
C ASP A 177 23.70 -11.13 -13.39
N ASP A 178 23.97 -12.02 -12.43
CA ASP A 178 25.18 -12.85 -12.38
C ASP A 178 25.33 -13.79 -13.59
N THR A 179 24.26 -13.99 -14.37
CA THR A 179 24.30 -14.80 -15.61
C THR A 179 24.56 -13.95 -16.85
N GLY A 180 24.66 -12.62 -16.69
CA GLY A 180 24.86 -11.66 -17.78
C GLY A 180 23.55 -11.28 -18.50
N CYS A 181 22.39 -11.69 -18.00
CA CYS A 181 21.09 -11.31 -18.54
C CYS A 181 20.63 -9.96 -17.98
N GLU A 182 19.91 -9.17 -18.78
CA GLU A 182 19.30 -7.93 -18.27
C GLU A 182 18.28 -8.24 -17.20
N LEU A 183 18.26 -7.41 -16.15
CA LEU A 183 17.30 -7.53 -15.07
C LEU A 183 15.86 -7.37 -15.60
N GLY A 184 15.66 -6.46 -16.56
CA GLY A 184 14.34 -5.94 -16.90
C GLY A 184 13.72 -5.18 -15.73
N THR A 185 12.62 -4.45 -15.97
CA THR A 185 11.99 -3.60 -14.94
C THR A 185 11.66 -4.37 -13.64
N TYR A 186 11.07 -5.56 -13.77
CA TYR A 186 10.57 -6.33 -12.64
C TYR A 186 11.64 -6.62 -11.56
N LYS A 187 12.84 -7.04 -11.98
CA LYS A 187 13.92 -7.40 -11.04
C LYS A 187 14.63 -6.18 -10.43
N THR A 188 14.31 -4.96 -10.85
CA THR A 188 14.96 -3.75 -10.30
C THR A 188 14.45 -3.31 -8.93
N ALA A 189 13.31 -3.85 -8.50
CA ALA A 189 12.66 -3.47 -7.25
C ALA A 189 13.64 -3.49 -6.07
N SER A 190 13.74 -2.35 -5.37
CA SER A 190 14.50 -2.24 -4.13
C SER A 190 13.78 -2.99 -3.02
N VAL A 191 12.46 -2.83 -2.94
CA VAL A 191 11.58 -3.65 -2.09
C VAL A 191 10.47 -4.29 -2.93
N ALA A 192 10.29 -5.59 -2.78
CA ALA A 192 9.22 -6.35 -3.39
C ALA A 192 8.32 -6.98 -2.32
N ILE A 193 7.02 -6.71 -2.38
CA ILE A 193 6.01 -7.19 -1.45
C ILE A 193 5.06 -8.14 -2.19
N GLU A 194 5.23 -9.43 -1.99
CA GLU A 194 4.39 -10.49 -2.56
C GLU A 194 3.40 -11.05 -1.52
N ALA A 195 3.59 -10.71 -0.25
CA ALA A 195 2.78 -11.14 0.87
C ALA A 195 1.44 -10.41 0.99
N ASP A 196 0.35 -11.16 1.15
CA ASP A 196 -0.98 -10.61 1.43
C ASP A 196 -1.05 -9.93 2.81
N TYR A 197 -1.96 -8.96 2.93
CA TYR A 197 -2.22 -8.20 4.16
C TYR A 197 -0.99 -7.46 4.70
N PHE A 198 -0.03 -7.13 3.84
CA PHE A 198 1.14 -6.34 4.21
C PHE A 198 0.74 -4.94 4.66
N CYS A 199 1.48 -4.37 5.63
CA CYS A 199 1.32 -2.97 5.99
C CYS A 199 2.67 -2.26 6.09
N ALA A 200 2.73 -0.97 5.76
CA ALA A 200 3.90 -0.15 6.03
C ALA A 200 3.53 1.24 6.53
N THR A 201 4.33 1.78 7.45
CA THR A 201 4.22 3.17 7.90
C THR A 201 5.54 3.77 8.35
N GLY A 202 5.73 5.07 8.10
CA GLY A 202 6.90 5.81 8.59
C GLY A 202 8.23 5.37 7.97
N ILE A 203 8.19 4.82 6.74
CA ILE A 203 9.37 4.32 6.01
C ILE A 203 9.44 4.94 4.62
N THR A 204 10.66 5.15 4.14
CA THR A 204 10.97 5.49 2.75
C THR A 204 11.47 4.27 1.99
N PHE A 205 10.81 3.95 0.87
CA PHE A 205 11.29 3.01 -0.14
C PHE A 205 11.92 3.80 -1.28
N GLU A 206 13.16 3.50 -1.63
CA GLU A 206 13.91 4.28 -2.62
C GLU A 206 14.59 3.38 -3.65
N ASN A 207 14.56 3.79 -4.92
CA ASN A 207 15.56 3.39 -5.91
C ASN A 207 16.35 4.63 -6.33
N SER A 208 17.66 4.62 -6.08
CA SER A 208 18.51 5.80 -6.25
C SER A 208 19.02 6.01 -7.69
N VAL A 209 18.51 5.25 -8.66
CA VAL A 209 18.83 5.47 -10.08
C VAL A 209 18.26 6.81 -10.54
N VAL A 210 19.11 7.60 -11.19
CA VAL A 210 18.71 8.84 -11.88
C VAL A 210 18.51 8.53 -13.35
N ALA A 211 17.26 8.37 -13.78
CA ALA A 211 16.92 8.11 -15.18
C ALA A 211 17.31 9.30 -16.08
N VAL A 212 18.03 9.01 -17.16
CA VAL A 212 18.31 9.98 -18.22
C VAL A 212 17.18 9.88 -19.25
N PRO A 213 16.52 11.00 -19.64
CA PRO A 213 15.49 10.97 -20.66
C PRO A 213 15.96 10.31 -21.96
N GLY A 214 15.23 9.31 -22.44
CA GLY A 214 15.59 8.53 -23.64
C GLY A 214 16.74 7.55 -23.45
N GLY A 215 17.27 7.39 -22.22
CA GLY A 215 18.28 6.40 -21.91
C GLY A 215 17.75 4.97 -22.04
N TYR A 216 18.62 4.06 -22.47
CA TYR A 216 18.30 2.64 -22.60
C TYR A 216 18.14 1.98 -21.23
N GLY A 217 17.01 1.30 -21.00
CA GLY A 217 16.78 0.46 -19.83
C GLY A 217 16.88 1.19 -18.47
N MET A 218 16.41 2.44 -18.41
CA MET A 218 16.49 3.30 -17.21
C MET A 218 15.38 3.05 -16.18
N GLN A 219 14.44 2.14 -16.43
CA GLN A 219 13.38 1.76 -15.49
C GLN A 219 14.00 1.25 -14.19
N ALA A 220 13.53 1.76 -13.04
CA ALA A 220 14.16 1.50 -11.76
C ALA A 220 13.13 1.56 -10.62
N VAL A 221 12.62 0.40 -10.22
CA VAL A 221 11.54 0.25 -9.25
C VAL A 221 12.07 0.44 -7.82
N ALA A 222 11.43 1.34 -7.06
CA ALA A 222 11.66 1.51 -5.63
C ALA A 222 10.84 0.50 -4.82
N LEU A 223 9.55 0.42 -5.13
CA LEU A 223 8.61 -0.49 -4.47
C LEU A 223 7.81 -1.25 -5.52
N ARG A 224 7.79 -2.58 -5.41
CA ARG A 224 6.88 -3.47 -6.14
C ARG A 224 5.88 -4.10 -5.16
N VAL A 225 4.60 -4.08 -5.48
CA VAL A 225 3.53 -4.64 -4.64
C VAL A 225 2.64 -5.57 -5.46
N ALA A 226 2.58 -6.84 -5.05
CA ALA A 226 1.79 -7.89 -5.69
C ALA A 226 0.89 -8.67 -4.71
N GLY A 227 1.14 -8.56 -3.39
CA GLY A 227 0.30 -9.19 -2.37
C GLY A 227 -1.02 -8.45 -2.17
N ASP A 228 -2.13 -9.18 -2.05
CA ASP A 228 -3.45 -8.58 -1.96
C ASP A 228 -3.73 -7.93 -0.59
N LYS A 229 -4.55 -6.88 -0.58
CA LYS A 229 -4.97 -6.12 0.61
C LYS A 229 -3.81 -5.48 1.37
N ALA A 230 -2.93 -4.76 0.67
CA ALA A 230 -1.82 -4.04 1.29
C ALA A 230 -2.20 -2.60 1.72
N MET A 231 -1.65 -2.13 2.84
CA MET A 231 -1.88 -0.79 3.38
C MET A 231 -0.57 -0.02 3.58
N PHE A 232 -0.48 1.16 2.98
CA PHE A 232 0.66 2.05 3.10
C PHE A 232 0.20 3.39 3.69
N TYR A 233 0.68 3.72 4.89
CA TYR A 233 0.28 4.94 5.59
C TYR A 233 1.49 5.79 5.92
N LYS A 234 1.54 7.04 5.45
CA LYS A 234 2.70 7.94 5.68
C LYS A 234 4.03 7.30 5.28
N VAL A 235 4.06 6.67 4.10
CA VAL A 235 5.30 6.19 3.49
C VAL A 235 5.79 7.18 2.44
N LYS A 236 7.07 7.07 2.08
CA LYS A 236 7.62 7.69 0.88
C LYS A 236 8.03 6.61 -0.11
N VAL A 237 7.74 6.80 -1.40
CA VAL A 237 8.24 5.96 -2.49
C VAL A 237 8.96 6.86 -3.47
N LEU A 238 10.29 6.74 -3.54
CA LEU A 238 11.16 7.68 -4.24
C LEU A 238 11.92 6.98 -5.36
N GLY A 239 11.83 7.53 -6.57
CA GLY A 239 12.59 7.04 -7.70
C GLY A 239 12.57 8.04 -8.86
N THR A 240 12.80 7.53 -10.06
CA THR A 240 12.68 8.28 -11.31
C THR A 240 11.68 7.59 -12.25
N GLN A 241 12.15 6.83 -13.24
CA GLN A 241 11.28 6.06 -14.13
C GLN A 241 10.82 4.76 -13.47
N ASP A 242 9.52 4.46 -13.57
CA ASP A 242 8.91 3.22 -13.05
C ASP A 242 9.07 3.07 -11.51
N THR A 243 8.85 4.15 -10.76
CA THR A 243 9.14 4.20 -9.30
C THR A 243 8.32 3.20 -8.47
N LEU A 244 7.00 3.18 -8.63
CA LEU A 244 6.08 2.29 -7.92
C LEU A 244 5.45 1.32 -8.92
N LEU A 245 5.88 0.06 -8.87
CA LEU A 245 5.21 -1.03 -9.56
C LEU A 245 4.07 -1.56 -8.67
N ASP A 246 2.91 -0.96 -8.85
CA ASP A 246 1.65 -1.35 -8.24
C ASP A 246 1.02 -2.52 -9.03
N GLU A 247 1.64 -3.69 -8.92
CA GLU A 247 1.56 -4.78 -9.87
C GLU A 247 0.18 -5.43 -9.96
N THR A 248 -0.32 -5.97 -8.85
CA THR A 248 -1.59 -6.70 -8.77
C THR A 248 -2.10 -6.71 -7.33
N GLY A 249 -3.38 -7.00 -7.11
CA GLY A 249 -4.02 -6.98 -5.80
C GLY A 249 -4.82 -5.69 -5.53
N SER A 250 -5.28 -5.54 -4.30
CA SER A 250 -6.00 -4.35 -3.81
C SER A 250 -5.16 -3.57 -2.80
N HIS A 251 -4.76 -2.34 -3.11
CA HIS A 251 -3.88 -1.56 -2.23
C HIS A 251 -4.46 -0.22 -1.83
N TYR A 252 -4.06 0.26 -0.65
CA TYR A 252 -4.45 1.56 -0.15
C TYR A 252 -3.22 2.35 0.30
N PHE A 253 -2.93 3.44 -0.41
CA PHE A 253 -1.92 4.42 -0.06
C PHE A 253 -2.62 5.63 0.55
N TYR A 254 -2.33 5.93 1.81
CA TYR A 254 -2.97 7.01 2.56
C TYR A 254 -1.91 7.96 3.15
N HIS A 255 -2.07 9.27 2.94
CA HIS A 255 -1.13 10.28 3.41
C HIS A 255 0.33 10.00 3.02
N SER A 256 0.54 9.41 1.84
CA SER A 256 1.86 8.99 1.38
C SER A 256 2.42 9.95 0.34
N HIS A 257 3.73 9.92 0.13
CA HIS A 257 4.39 10.73 -0.89
C HIS A 257 5.07 9.80 -1.90
N ILE A 258 4.70 9.94 -3.17
CA ILE A 258 5.27 9.16 -4.28
C ILE A 258 5.93 10.14 -5.24
N GLN A 259 7.19 9.90 -5.59
CA GLN A 259 8.00 10.79 -6.42
C GLN A 259 8.63 10.06 -7.60
N GLY A 260 8.50 10.61 -8.81
CA GLY A 260 9.23 10.12 -9.98
C GLY A 260 9.01 10.95 -11.24
N SER A 261 9.44 10.43 -12.39
CA SER A 261 9.43 11.17 -13.66
C SER A 261 8.48 10.56 -14.70
N VAL A 262 8.78 9.35 -15.17
CA VAL A 262 8.04 8.64 -16.24
C VAL A 262 7.36 7.42 -15.64
N ASP A 263 6.05 7.30 -15.87
CA ASP A 263 5.19 6.20 -15.40
C ASP A 263 5.44 5.83 -13.94
N PHE A 264 5.62 6.83 -13.08
CA PHE A 264 6.15 6.57 -11.75
C PHE A 264 5.17 5.84 -10.82
N ILE A 265 3.92 5.67 -11.25
CA ILE A 265 2.95 4.71 -10.71
C ILE A 265 2.43 3.85 -11.87
N PHE A 266 2.76 2.57 -11.90
CA PHE A 266 2.39 1.69 -13.01
C PHE A 266 2.06 0.28 -12.53
N GLY A 267 1.30 -0.48 -13.34
CA GLY A 267 0.87 -1.83 -13.00
C GLY A 267 -0.61 -2.08 -13.26
N ARG A 268 -1.15 -3.13 -12.66
CA ARG A 268 -2.49 -3.67 -12.96
C ARG A 268 -3.38 -3.78 -11.73
N SER A 269 -2.99 -3.26 -10.57
CA SER A 269 -3.75 -3.44 -9.34
C SER A 269 -5.05 -2.62 -9.30
N ARG A 270 -5.83 -2.84 -8.25
CA ARG A 270 -6.98 -2.03 -7.84
C ARG A 270 -6.57 -1.19 -6.63
N SER A 271 -6.18 0.06 -6.86
CA SER A 271 -5.58 0.88 -5.81
C SER A 271 -6.28 2.21 -5.58
N LEU A 272 -6.36 2.58 -4.30
CA LEU A 272 -6.73 3.91 -3.86
C LEU A 272 -5.50 4.64 -3.32
N TYR A 273 -5.27 5.82 -3.85
CA TYR A 273 -4.29 6.79 -3.38
C TYR A 273 -5.09 7.96 -2.81
N GLN A 274 -5.08 8.12 -1.49
CA GLN A 274 -5.88 9.15 -0.83
C GLN A 274 -5.01 10.08 0.00
N ASP A 275 -5.24 11.38 -0.14
CA ASP A 275 -4.52 12.41 0.61
C ASP A 275 -3.00 12.34 0.40
N CYS A 276 -2.58 11.84 -0.77
CA CYS A 276 -1.18 11.64 -1.14
C CYS A 276 -0.60 12.88 -1.83
N VAL A 277 0.73 13.01 -1.75
CA VAL A 277 1.50 13.92 -2.61
C VAL A 277 2.12 13.09 -3.73
N LEU A 278 1.84 13.47 -4.97
CA LEU A 278 2.42 12.89 -6.17
C LEU A 278 3.37 13.95 -6.76
N GLN A 279 4.67 13.77 -6.55
CA GLN A 279 5.66 14.77 -6.91
C GLN A 279 6.42 14.35 -8.18
N SER A 280 6.25 15.13 -9.24
CA SER A 280 7.03 14.92 -10.45
C SER A 280 8.44 15.51 -10.32
N THR A 281 9.42 14.76 -10.83
CA THR A 281 10.81 15.19 -11.01
C THR A 281 11.24 15.12 -12.47
N ALA A 282 10.29 15.08 -13.42
CA ALA A 282 10.66 15.08 -14.82
C ALA A 282 11.31 16.42 -15.21
N THR A 283 12.31 16.33 -16.09
CA THR A 283 12.99 17.51 -16.66
C THR A 283 12.29 18.01 -17.93
N ASN A 284 11.78 17.08 -18.75
CA ASN A 284 11.12 17.40 -20.02
C ASN A 284 9.69 16.87 -20.04
N ALA A 285 9.55 15.56 -20.29
CA ALA A 285 8.28 14.87 -20.39
C ALA A 285 8.20 13.75 -19.37
N GLY A 286 7.02 13.54 -18.81
CA GLY A 286 6.77 12.49 -17.84
C GLY A 286 5.30 12.07 -17.80
N ALA A 287 5.02 11.12 -16.94
CA ALA A 287 3.66 10.64 -16.70
C ALA A 287 3.53 10.16 -15.27
N ILE A 288 2.41 10.49 -14.63
CA ILE A 288 2.10 10.04 -13.28
C ILE A 288 1.77 8.56 -13.29
N ALA A 289 0.79 8.17 -14.11
CA ALA A 289 0.24 6.83 -14.09
C ALA A 289 0.42 6.09 -15.43
N ALA A 290 0.68 4.78 -15.37
CA ALA A 290 0.58 3.88 -16.50
C ALA A 290 -0.16 2.59 -16.09
N HIS A 291 -1.49 2.65 -16.08
CA HIS A 291 -2.32 1.51 -15.69
C HIS A 291 -2.46 0.52 -16.85
N HIS A 292 -2.37 -0.78 -16.54
CA HIS A 292 -2.47 -1.86 -17.50
C HIS A 292 -3.64 -2.77 -17.15
N ARG A 293 -4.71 -2.57 -17.90
CA ARG A 293 -5.90 -3.42 -17.91
C ARG A 293 -6.11 -3.94 -19.32
N ASP A 294 -6.36 -5.23 -19.47
CA ASP A 294 -6.49 -5.88 -20.79
C ASP A 294 -7.93 -6.12 -21.20
N SER A 295 -8.86 -6.00 -20.27
CA SER A 295 -10.25 -6.36 -20.48
C SER A 295 -11.19 -5.45 -19.68
N PRO A 296 -12.41 -5.17 -20.18
CA PRO A 296 -13.38 -4.35 -19.46
C PRO A 296 -13.91 -5.07 -18.21
N TYR A 297 -13.79 -6.40 -18.16
CA TYR A 297 -14.24 -7.26 -17.07
C TYR A 297 -13.27 -7.30 -15.88
N GLU A 298 -12.05 -6.77 -16.03
CA GLU A 298 -11.11 -6.64 -14.91
C GLU A 298 -11.54 -5.46 -14.01
N ASP A 299 -11.81 -5.74 -12.72
CA ASP A 299 -12.08 -4.69 -11.73
C ASP A 299 -10.78 -4.10 -11.17
N THR A 300 -9.88 -3.64 -12.04
CA THR A 300 -8.61 -3.02 -11.66
C THR A 300 -8.55 -1.56 -12.11
N GLY A 301 -7.72 -0.75 -11.49
CA GLY A 301 -7.64 0.68 -11.78
C GLY A 301 -6.99 1.46 -10.65
N PHE A 302 -6.52 2.66 -10.98
CA PHE A 302 -5.99 3.59 -10.00
C PHE A 302 -7.02 4.68 -9.70
N SER A 303 -7.27 4.95 -8.43
CA SER A 303 -8.10 6.06 -7.97
C SER A 303 -7.26 6.98 -7.10
N PHE A 304 -7.12 8.24 -7.52
CA PHE A 304 -6.42 9.30 -6.82
C PHE A 304 -7.47 10.25 -6.23
N MET A 305 -7.55 10.33 -4.91
CA MET A 305 -8.58 11.08 -4.19
C MET A 305 -7.94 12.10 -3.25
N ASN A 306 -8.28 13.38 -3.41
CA ASN A 306 -7.73 14.47 -2.60
C ASN A 306 -6.19 14.52 -2.58
N CYS A 307 -5.56 14.14 -3.70
CA CYS A 307 -4.11 14.16 -3.84
C CYS A 307 -3.63 15.56 -4.27
N LYS A 308 -2.37 15.86 -3.96
CA LYS A 308 -1.65 17.01 -4.52
C LYS A 308 -0.67 16.53 -5.57
N ILE A 309 -0.81 17.01 -6.79
CA ILE A 309 0.08 16.75 -7.90
C ILE A 309 0.96 17.98 -8.07
N ILE A 310 2.24 17.84 -7.73
CA ILE A 310 3.19 18.95 -7.69
C ILE A 310 4.49 18.59 -8.43
N GLY A 311 5.37 19.56 -8.63
CA GLY A 311 6.75 19.28 -9.05
C GLY A 311 7.17 20.00 -10.33
N THR A 312 7.86 19.30 -11.22
CA THR A 312 8.49 19.90 -12.42
C THR A 312 8.19 19.13 -13.70
N GLY A 313 8.46 19.78 -14.84
CA GLY A 313 8.36 19.19 -16.17
C GLY A 313 6.98 19.35 -16.80
N SER A 314 6.80 18.67 -17.94
CA SER A 314 5.52 18.59 -18.65
C SER A 314 4.97 17.17 -18.53
N ILE A 315 3.91 17.00 -17.75
CA ILE A 315 3.48 15.71 -17.21
C ILE A 315 2.10 15.34 -17.70
N LEU A 316 1.96 14.09 -18.16
CA LEU A 316 0.67 13.46 -18.38
C LEU A 316 0.11 12.92 -17.06
N LEU A 317 -1.18 13.09 -16.83
CA LEU A 317 -1.91 12.42 -15.75
C LEU A 317 -1.83 10.90 -15.88
N GLY A 318 -1.75 10.40 -17.10
CA GLY A 318 -1.37 9.02 -17.33
C GLY A 318 -1.29 8.65 -18.79
N ARG A 319 -0.79 7.44 -19.01
CA ARG A 319 -0.69 6.84 -20.33
C ARG A 319 -1.31 5.45 -20.31
N ALA A 320 -2.07 5.12 -21.35
CA ALA A 320 -2.81 3.87 -21.40
C ALA A 320 -1.90 2.69 -21.74
N TRP A 321 -1.13 2.17 -20.77
CA TRP A 321 -0.23 1.02 -21.01
C TRP A 321 -1.00 -0.22 -21.48
N GLY A 322 -2.14 -0.52 -20.83
CA GLY A 322 -3.09 -1.54 -21.28
C GLY A 322 -4.22 -0.99 -22.14
N ALA A 323 -4.85 -1.86 -22.94
CA ALA A 323 -5.93 -1.50 -23.86
C ALA A 323 -7.18 -0.94 -23.17
N TYR A 324 -7.40 -1.29 -21.90
CA TYR A 324 -8.53 -0.87 -21.08
C TYR A 324 -8.10 0.02 -19.91
N SER A 325 -6.93 0.67 -19.99
CA SER A 325 -6.34 1.45 -18.89
C SER A 325 -7.35 2.32 -18.15
N ARG A 326 -7.29 2.30 -16.81
CA ARG A 326 -8.24 2.99 -15.95
C ARG A 326 -7.54 3.76 -14.84
N ALA A 327 -7.64 5.08 -14.88
CA ALA A 327 -7.20 5.96 -13.80
C ALA A 327 -8.20 7.09 -13.58
N VAL A 328 -8.48 7.38 -12.31
CA VAL A 328 -9.45 8.39 -11.89
C VAL A 328 -8.78 9.38 -10.95
N TYR A 329 -8.93 10.67 -11.21
CA TYR A 329 -8.49 11.74 -10.32
C TYR A 329 -9.74 12.47 -9.79
N SER A 330 -9.87 12.61 -8.47
CA SER A 330 -11.04 13.20 -7.82
C SER A 330 -10.61 14.13 -6.69
N TYR A 331 -11.07 15.39 -6.74
CA TYR A 331 -10.74 16.42 -5.73
C TYR A 331 -9.24 16.68 -5.59
N CYS A 332 -8.46 16.41 -6.64
CA CYS A 332 -7.03 16.61 -6.61
C CYS A 332 -6.66 18.07 -6.92
N HIS A 333 -5.55 18.53 -6.33
CA HIS A 333 -4.91 19.79 -6.69
C HIS A 333 -3.76 19.52 -7.66
N PHE A 334 -3.60 20.38 -8.67
CA PHE A 334 -2.57 20.23 -9.70
C PHE A 334 -1.77 21.54 -9.82
N ASP A 335 -0.45 21.43 -9.76
CA ASP A 335 0.45 22.49 -10.21
C ASP A 335 0.34 22.67 -11.74
N ASP A 336 0.83 23.80 -12.25
CA ASP A 336 0.93 24.12 -13.69
C ASP A 336 2.07 23.33 -14.37
N ILE A 337 1.99 22.00 -14.28
CA ILE A 337 2.92 21.04 -14.88
C ILE A 337 2.19 20.02 -15.76
N ILE A 338 0.85 20.00 -15.73
CA ILE A 338 0.05 19.05 -16.49
C ILE A 338 -0.02 19.49 -17.95
N THR A 339 0.28 18.58 -18.88
CA THR A 339 0.17 18.88 -20.31
C THR A 339 -1.29 19.19 -20.67
N PRO A 340 -1.56 20.10 -21.62
CA PRO A 340 -2.94 20.40 -22.04
C PRO A 340 -3.72 19.18 -22.52
N SER A 341 -3.03 18.17 -23.06
CA SER A 341 -3.68 16.91 -23.46
C SER A 341 -4.16 16.08 -22.27
N GLY A 342 -3.55 16.23 -21.09
CA GLY A 342 -3.77 15.45 -19.88
C GLY A 342 -3.33 13.99 -19.97
N TRP A 343 -3.57 13.32 -21.10
CA TRP A 343 -3.46 11.88 -21.26
C TRP A 343 -2.79 11.48 -22.57
N SER A 344 -2.28 10.25 -22.64
CA SER A 344 -1.77 9.63 -23.87
C SER A 344 -2.34 8.23 -24.05
N ASP A 345 -2.68 7.89 -25.29
CA ASP A 345 -3.12 6.56 -25.71
C ASP A 345 -1.95 5.59 -25.97
N TRP A 346 -0.72 5.96 -25.60
CA TRP A 346 0.48 5.17 -25.84
C TRP A 346 0.81 4.97 -27.33
N ASN A 347 0.42 5.90 -28.22
CA ASN A 347 0.52 5.78 -29.69
C ASN A 347 -0.35 4.65 -30.26
N HIS A 348 -1.44 4.33 -29.58
CA HIS A 348 -2.44 3.33 -29.97
C HIS A 348 -3.82 3.99 -30.05
N PRO A 349 -4.17 4.67 -31.16
CA PRO A 349 -5.42 5.42 -31.28
C PRO A 349 -6.69 4.59 -31.08
N GLU A 350 -6.62 3.28 -31.30
CA GLU A 350 -7.71 2.33 -31.02
C GLU A 350 -8.08 2.29 -29.53
N ARG A 351 -7.15 2.61 -28.63
CA ARG A 351 -7.41 2.67 -27.19
C ARG A 351 -8.33 3.82 -26.83
N GLN A 352 -8.44 4.85 -27.66
CA GLN A 352 -9.36 5.98 -27.46
C GLN A 352 -10.82 5.69 -27.86
N LYS A 353 -11.12 4.51 -28.42
CA LYS A 353 -12.43 4.17 -29.01
C LYS A 353 -13.21 3.19 -28.11
N GLY A 354 -14.51 3.46 -27.90
CA GLY A 354 -15.46 2.57 -27.19
C GLY A 354 -15.38 2.62 -25.66
N GLU A 355 -15.95 1.62 -24.98
CA GLU A 355 -15.87 1.38 -23.52
C GLU A 355 -14.43 1.12 -23.01
N ASN A 356 -13.46 1.13 -23.92
CA ASN A 356 -12.07 0.75 -23.70
C ASN A 356 -11.25 1.89 -23.05
N PHE A 357 -11.72 3.14 -23.12
CA PHE A 357 -11.00 4.29 -22.61
C PHE A 357 -11.70 4.88 -21.39
N ALA A 358 -11.19 4.61 -20.19
CA ALA A 358 -11.75 5.18 -18.96
C ALA A 358 -10.69 5.93 -18.17
N PHE A 359 -10.29 7.09 -18.68
CA PHE A 359 -9.72 8.15 -17.84
C PHE A 359 -10.84 9.11 -17.48
N THR A 360 -11.18 9.19 -16.18
CA THR A 360 -12.22 10.11 -15.71
C THR A 360 -11.58 11.04 -14.66
N GLY A 361 -11.45 12.33 -14.97
CA GLY A 361 -11.13 13.35 -13.98
C GLY A 361 -12.43 14.00 -13.50
N LEU A 362 -12.74 13.93 -12.21
CA LEU A 362 -13.79 14.76 -11.60
C LEU A 362 -13.09 15.90 -10.85
N TRP A 363 -13.30 17.11 -11.34
CA TRP A 363 -12.63 18.33 -10.89
C TRP A 363 -13.55 19.11 -9.95
N ASN A 364 -13.05 19.58 -8.81
CA ASN A 364 -13.70 20.67 -8.09
C ASN A 364 -13.03 21.97 -8.53
N LEU A 365 -13.81 22.84 -9.19
CA LEU A 365 -13.40 24.12 -9.78
C LEU A 365 -12.92 25.19 -8.79
N GLU A 366 -12.84 24.90 -7.49
CA GLU A 366 -12.65 25.95 -6.49
C GLU A 366 -11.20 26.44 -6.32
N ASN A 367 -10.18 25.83 -6.95
CA ASN A 367 -8.78 26.24 -6.75
C ASN A 367 -7.79 25.99 -7.92
N THR A 368 -8.22 26.07 -9.18
CA THR A 368 -7.30 25.98 -10.33
C THR A 368 -6.87 27.36 -10.84
N THR A 369 -5.57 27.67 -10.69
CA THR A 369 -4.89 28.59 -11.62
C THR A 369 -4.76 27.88 -12.97
N ALA A 370 -5.57 28.31 -13.94
CA ALA A 370 -5.53 28.07 -15.38
C ALA A 370 -4.75 26.83 -15.89
N GLY A 371 -5.46 25.83 -16.47
CA GLY A 371 -4.77 24.85 -17.33
C GLY A 371 -5.53 23.56 -17.71
N ALA A 372 -6.54 23.12 -16.96
CA ALA A 372 -7.20 21.83 -17.22
C ALA A 372 -8.70 22.02 -17.53
N GLU A 373 -9.09 21.79 -18.78
CA GLU A 373 -10.49 21.67 -19.17
C GLU A 373 -11.07 20.31 -18.75
N GLU A 374 -12.34 20.32 -18.35
CA GLU A 374 -13.12 19.13 -18.03
C GLU A 374 -13.37 18.28 -19.28
N GLN A 375 -12.65 17.17 -19.44
CA GLN A 375 -13.02 16.12 -20.39
C GLN A 375 -13.96 15.12 -19.71
N GLN A 376 -15.26 15.45 -19.66
CA GLN A 376 -16.31 14.44 -19.51
C GLN A 376 -16.56 13.80 -20.88
N ARG A 377 -16.46 12.48 -20.98
CA ARG A 377 -17.00 11.73 -22.10
C ARG A 377 -18.07 10.79 -21.56
N GLU A 378 -19.30 10.98 -22.01
CA GLU A 378 -20.48 10.22 -21.59
C GLU A 378 -20.23 8.71 -21.74
N GLU A 379 -20.52 7.97 -20.68
CA GLU A 379 -20.68 6.52 -20.75
C GLU A 379 -21.80 6.23 -21.75
N GLY A 380 -21.46 5.56 -22.85
CA GLY A 380 -22.43 5.16 -23.85
C GLY A 380 -23.51 4.29 -23.20
N GLY A 381 -24.72 4.85 -23.09
CA GLY A 381 -25.86 4.14 -22.53
C GLY A 381 -26.19 2.88 -23.33
N CYS A 382 -26.32 1.76 -22.62
CA CYS A 382 -27.04 0.60 -23.12
C CYS A 382 -28.53 0.97 -23.30
N HIS A 383 -28.90 1.34 -24.52
CA HIS A 383 -30.26 1.18 -25.01
C HIS A 383 -30.39 -0.19 -25.68
N GLY A 384 -31.30 -1.02 -25.17
CA GLY A 384 -31.68 -2.32 -25.74
C GLY A 384 -32.12 -3.31 -24.69
#